data_AF-A0A3D4VSB0-F1
#
_entry.id   AF-A0A3D4VSB0-F1
#
_cell.length_a   1.000
_cell.length_b   1.000
_cell.length_c   1.000
_cell.angle_alpha   90.00
_cell.angle_beta   90.00
_cell.angle_gamma   90.00
#
_symmetry.space_group_name_H-M   'P 1'
#
loop_
_entity.id
_entity.type
_entity.pdbx_description
1 polymer ?
#
loop_
_entity_poly.entity_id
_entity_poly.type
_entity_poly.pdbx_seq_one_letter_code
_entity_poly.pdbx_strand_id
1 'polypeptide(L)' 'MDAYDCLERAWLNAQETVRDYEMYSKRIKEGEVSQVFKKFAEDTGMQASKFRELIIKYKDEPIHPDSAINPNGENLASH' A
#
# COMPACT_ATOMS: atom_id res chain seq x y z
N MET A 1 15.39 4.00 -1.91
CA MET A 1 14.14 3.38 -1.45
C MET A 1 13.87 3.98 -0.09
N ASP A 2 13.03 5.00 -0.07
CA ASP A 2 12.61 5.68 1.16
C ASP A 2 11.37 4.97 1.76
N ALA A 3 10.87 5.48 2.89
CA ALA A 3 9.71 4.86 3.54
C ALA A 3 8.43 4.97 2.67
N TYR A 4 8.30 6.03 1.88
CA TYR A 4 7.18 6.21 0.96
C TYR A 4 7.21 5.16 -0.16
N ASP A 5 8.37 4.98 -0.79
CA ASP A 5 8.67 3.94 -1.78
C ASP A 5 8.28 2.55 -1.31
N CYS A 6 8.53 2.24 -0.03
CA CYS A 6 8.17 0.97 0.59
C CYS A 6 6.65 0.84 0.79
N LEU A 7 6.00 1.90 1.28
CA LEU A 7 4.55 1.93 1.49
C LEU A 7 3.78 1.80 0.18
N GLU A 8 4.20 2.52 -0.86
CA GLU A 8 3.54 2.50 -2.18
C GLU A 8 3.65 1.12 -2.83
N ARG A 9 4.85 0.51 -2.80
CA ARG A 9 5.03 -0.87 -3.30
C ARG A 9 4.23 -1.88 -2.49
N ALA A 10 4.21 -1.78 -1.16
CA ALA A 10 3.43 -2.68 -0.32
C ALA A 10 1.91 -2.55 -0.59
N TRP A 11 1.43 -1.32 -0.80
CA TRP A 11 0.04 -1.06 -1.13
C TRP A 11 -0.34 -1.68 -2.48
N LEU A 12 0.46 -1.46 -3.53
CA LEU A 12 0.21 -2.02 -4.87
C LEU A 12 0.22 -3.55 -4.85
N ASN A 13 1.20 -4.16 -4.18
CA ASN A 13 1.28 -5.61 -4.04
C ASN A 13 0.08 -6.19 -3.29
N ALA A 14 -0.37 -5.52 -2.22
CA ALA A 14 -1.56 -5.94 -1.48
C ALA A 14 -2.82 -5.85 -2.36
N GLN A 15 -2.97 -4.79 -3.17
CA GLN A 15 -4.08 -4.66 -4.11
C GLN A 15 -4.09 -5.74 -5.20
N GLU A 16 -2.92 -6.09 -5.74
CA GLU A 16 -2.78 -7.21 -6.68
C GLU A 16 -3.20 -8.54 -6.04
N THR A 17 -2.71 -8.78 -4.82
CA THR A 17 -3.04 -9.99 -4.05
C THR A 17 -4.54 -10.10 -3.76
N VAL A 18 -5.21 -8.99 -3.41
CA VAL A 18 -6.68 -8.95 -3.25
C VAL A 18 -7.37 -9.40 -4.53
N ARG A 19 -6.96 -8.86 -5.69
CA ARG A 19 -7.55 -9.22 -6.99
C ARG A 19 -7.39 -10.71 -7.28
N ASP A 20 -6.21 -11.26 -7.03
CA ASP A 20 -5.93 -12.68 -7.24
C ASP A 20 -6.80 -13.56 -6.33
N TYR A 21 -6.88 -13.25 -5.04
CA TYR A 21 -7.71 -13.99 -4.09
C TYR A 21 -9.21 -13.91 -4.43
N GLU A 22 -9.71 -12.75 -4.83
CA GLU A 22 -11.08 -12.62 -5.34
C GLU A 22 -11.30 -13.46 -6.59
N MET A 23 -10.35 -13.44 -7.53
CA MET A 23 -10.44 -14.21 -8.76
C MET A 23 -10.41 -15.72 -8.50
N TYR A 24 -9.56 -16.18 -7.58
CA TYR A 24 -9.49 -17.59 -7.19
C TYR A 24 -10.74 -18.06 -6.46
N SER A 25 -11.25 -17.26 -5.52
CA SER A 25 -12.51 -17.60 -4.83
C SER A 25 -13.71 -17.67 -5.77
N LYS A 26 -13.73 -16.89 -6.86
CA LYS A 26 -14.76 -16.95 -7.92
C LYS A 26 -14.59 -18.15 -8.86
N ARG A 27 -13.35 -18.57 -9.11
CA ARG A 27 -13.02 -19.70 -10.03
C ARG A 27 -13.21 -21.07 -9.37
N ILE A 28 -12.91 -21.16 -8.07
CA ILE A 28 -13.06 -22.40 -7.30
C ILE A 28 -14.52 -22.51 -6.88
N LYS A 29 -15.20 -23.54 -7.41
CA LYS A 29 -16.66 -23.68 -7.32
C LYS A 29 -17.17 -23.57 -5.89
N GLU A 30 -16.79 -24.50 -5.00
CA GLU A 30 -17.24 -24.52 -3.60
C GLU A 30 -16.24 -25.27 -2.71
N GLY A 31 -16.34 -25.07 -1.40
CA GLY A 31 -15.52 -25.74 -0.39
C GLY A 31 -14.60 -24.79 0.37
N GLU A 32 -13.89 -25.35 1.35
CA GLU A 32 -13.02 -24.62 2.27
C GLU A 32 -12.01 -23.73 1.54
N VAL A 33 -11.40 -24.22 0.44
CA VAL A 33 -10.41 -23.45 -0.33
C VAL A 33 -11.00 -22.16 -0.90
N SER A 34 -12.23 -22.20 -1.45
CA SER A 34 -12.89 -20.97 -1.95
C SER A 34 -13.16 -19.99 -0.80
N GLN A 35 -13.60 -20.50 0.36
CA GLN A 35 -13.86 -19.67 1.54
C GLN A 35 -12.59 -19.02 2.09
N VAL A 36 -11.46 -19.76 2.13
CA VAL A 36 -10.16 -19.23 2.56
C VAL A 36 -9.73 -18.08 1.65
N PHE A 37 -9.85 -18.23 0.33
CA PHE A 37 -9.51 -17.14 -0.59
C PHE A 37 -10.43 -15.91 -0.42
N LYS A 38 -11.72 -16.09 -0.13
CA LYS A 38 -12.62 -14.95 0.19
C LYS A 38 -12.13 -14.21 1.42
N LYS A 39 -11.87 -14.94 2.51
CA LYS A 39 -11.38 -14.36 3.76
C LYS A 39 -10.04 -13.64 3.56
N PHE A 40 -9.12 -14.24 2.83
CA PHE A 40 -7.83 -13.63 2.58
C PHE A 40 -7.93 -12.39 1.69
N ALA A 41 -8.87 -12.34 0.74
CA ALA A 41 -9.14 -11.12 -0.02
C ALA A 41 -9.60 -9.98 0.90
N GLU A 42 -10.50 -10.26 1.85
CA GLU A 42 -10.96 -9.27 2.84
C GLU A 42 -9.82 -8.81 3.77
N ASP A 43 -9.06 -9.76 4.33
CA ASP A 43 -7.93 -9.47 5.22
C ASP A 43 -6.85 -8.65 4.52
N THR A 44 -6.52 -9.00 3.29
CA THR A 44 -5.52 -8.27 2.47
C THR A 44 -6.07 -6.91 2.06
N GLY A 45 -7.38 -6.78 1.81
CA GLY A 45 -8.04 -5.50 1.57
C GLY A 45 -7.92 -4.55 2.75
N MET A 46 -8.04 -5.07 3.99
CA MET A 46 -7.78 -4.29 5.20
C MET A 46 -6.31 -3.86 5.32
N GLN A 47 -5.36 -4.73 4.95
CA GLN A 47 -3.93 -4.38 4.91
C GLN A 47 -3.65 -3.26 3.89
N ALA A 48 -4.16 -3.39 2.67
CA ALA A 48 -4.06 -2.36 1.64
C ALA A 48 -4.64 -1.01 2.11
N SER A 49 -5.77 -1.04 2.83
CA SER A 49 -6.39 0.17 3.38
C SER A 49 -5.48 0.86 4.39
N LYS A 50 -4.84 0.10 5.29
CA LYS A 50 -3.86 0.63 6.25
C LYS A 50 -2.63 1.23 5.58
N PHE A 51 -2.08 0.59 4.55
CA PHE A 51 -0.97 1.18 3.79
C PHE A 51 -1.38 2.51 3.13
N ARG A 52 -2.59 2.57 2.55
CA ARG A 52 -3.11 3.79 1.96
C ARG A 52 -3.28 4.92 2.98
N GLU A 53 -3.77 4.63 4.18
CA GLU A 53 -3.86 5.61 5.27
C GLU A 53 -2.49 6.15 5.66
N LEU A 54 -1.47 5.29 5.74
CA LEU A 54 -0.09 5.70 6.03
C LEU A 54 0.50 6.53 4.90
N ILE A 55 0.26 6.17 3.63
CA ILE A 55 0.68 6.96 2.47
C ILE A 55 0.10 8.38 2.52
N ILE A 56 -1.19 8.52 2.85
CA ILE A 56 -1.85 9.83 2.97
C ILE A 56 -1.21 10.64 4.10
N LYS A 57 -1.07 10.03 5.29
CA LYS A 57 -0.43 10.69 6.44
C LYS A 57 1.00 11.13 6.14
N TYR A 58 1.78 10.27 5.48
CA TYR A 58 3.16 10.58 5.14
C TYR A 58 3.21 11.79 4.19
N LYS A 59 2.36 11.84 3.15
CA LYS A 59 2.25 12.99 2.23
C LYS A 59 1.79 14.29 2.91
N ASP A 60 0.93 14.19 3.92
CA ASP A 60 0.38 15.33 4.64
C ASP A 60 1.31 15.84 5.75
N GLU A 61 2.37 15.10 6.10
CA GLU A 61 3.34 15.52 7.12
C GLU A 61 4.34 16.56 6.56
N PRO A 62 4.52 17.71 7.23
CA PRO A 62 5.39 18.80 6.76
C PRO A 62 6.90 18.47 6.81
N ILE A 63 7.28 17.31 7.33
CA ILE A 63 8.67 16.86 7.49
C ILE A 63 8.87 15.56 6.72
N HIS A 64 8.51 15.56 5.44
CA HIS A 64 9.01 14.52 4.54
C HIS A 64 10.50 14.80 4.27
N PRO A 65 11.43 13.90 4.62
CA PRO A 65 12.86 14.12 4.40
C PRO A 65 13.22 14.29 2.90
N ASP A 66 12.39 13.78 1.99
CA ASP A 66 12.53 13.97 0.53
C ASP A 66 11.78 15.21 -0.02
N SER A 67 10.94 15.88 0.78
CA SER A 67 10.32 17.15 0.40
C SER A 67 11.26 18.35 0.59
N ALA A 68 12.43 18.14 1.21
CA ALA A 68 13.45 19.17 1.43
C ALA A 68 14.41 19.36 0.24
N ILE A 69 14.17 18.73 -0.91
CA ILE A 69 15.00 18.89 -2.10
C ILE A 69 14.23 19.65 -3.19
N ASN A 70 14.52 20.94 -3.33
CA ASN A 70 14.27 21.69 -4.56
C ASN A 70 14.94 20.95 -5.74
N PRO A 71 14.40 20.93 -6.97
CA PRO A 71 15.07 20.38 -8.15
C PRO A 71 16.54 20.83 -8.38
N ASN A 72 17.01 21.87 -7.68
CA ASN A 72 18.40 22.34 -7.68
C ASN A 72 19.28 21.86 -6.50
N GLY A 73 18.77 21.04 -5.57
CA GLY A 73 19.59 20.43 -4.51
C GLY A 73 19.94 21.34 -3.31
N GLU A 74 19.26 22.47 -3.11
CA GLU A 74 19.55 23.39 -2.01
C GLU A 74 18.62 23.21 -0.80
N ASN A 75 19.22 23.14 0.39
CA ASN A 75 18.55 22.98 1.67
C ASN A 75 18.04 24.34 2.19
N LEU A 76 16.72 24.51 2.26
CA LEU A 76 16.05 25.73 2.73
C LEU A 76 16.11 25.95 4.26
N ALA A 77 16.67 25.02 5.04
CA ALA A 77 16.84 25.20 6.49
C ALA A 77 18.10 26.01 6.87
N SER A 78 18.80 26.59 5.90
CA SER A 78 19.95 27.48 6.13
C SER A 78 19.61 28.91 5.70
N HIS A 79 18.75 29.60 6.45
CA HIS A 79 18.86 31.02 6.83
C HIS A 79 17.63 31.51 7.59
#